data_AF-A0A5E4B838-F1
#
_entry.id   AF-A0A5E4B838-F1
#
_cell.length_a   1.000
_cell.length_b   1.000
_cell.length_c   1.000
_cell.angle_alpha   90.00
_cell.angle_beta   90.00
_cell.angle_gamma   90.00
#
_symmetry.space_group_name_H-M   'P 1'
#
loop_
_entity.id
_entity.type
_entity.pdbx_description
1 polymer ?
#
loop_
_entity_poly.entity_id
_entity_poly.type
_entity_poly.pdbx_seq_one_letter_code
_entity_poly.pdbx_strand_id
1 'polypeptide(L)'
;MLDPHQTLFGPHESGQCWNLKDDSKEISELSDQFAPFIGIFGSTKETFINGNFPGTFFRFPLRLQPSQLSSNLYNKQKVLELFESFRADADTVLLFLKSVQDVSLHVREADGTEKLVFRVTASENKALKHERPNSVKILETAISNYCKKIPSNSVTCVTYHINIVLEDESTKDAQKTSWLVCNSVGGRGICSKLDSLADELKFVPIIGIAMSLSCRGDEEKGAISDFSGKAFCFLPLPPGEESRTGLPVHISGFFGLTDNRRSIKWRELDQWRDPAALWNEFLVVNVVPKAYATLILDSIKRLEMEKSSDFPLSVDVIYKLWPEASKVKVHWQPVLGPLFSELFQNAVIYSISNDWIKLEQAYFSELDESLEYTESVLNYLQSSGKQIARVPANLAAAVQLNAVASSSSIPMRKVTPAWVRQVLRKCAHLGSAEEKLHLLEFVLSDQAYSELLGLELLPLQNGNFIPFSSSVSDQDVIYITSEEYPR
;
A
#
# COMPACT_ATOMS: atom_id res chain seq x y z
N MET A 1 12.48 -40.10 5.46
CA MET A 1 13.43 -39.48 6.39
C MET A 1 14.66 -39.06 5.61
N LEU A 2 15.24 -37.89 5.90
CA LEU A 2 16.44 -37.40 5.21
C LEU A 2 17.64 -37.47 6.17
N ASP A 3 18.77 -37.96 5.69
CA ASP A 3 20.04 -38.03 6.41
C ASP A 3 21.19 -37.52 5.51
N PRO A 4 21.44 -36.20 5.49
CA PRO A 4 22.52 -35.65 4.66
C PRO A 4 23.92 -36.11 5.09
N HIS A 5 24.07 -36.70 6.29
CA HIS A 5 25.34 -37.27 6.74
C HIS A 5 25.62 -38.66 6.15
N GLN A 6 24.63 -39.33 5.58
CA GLN A 6 24.75 -40.66 4.96
C GLN A 6 25.33 -41.71 5.94
N THR A 7 24.81 -41.72 7.16
CA THR A 7 25.28 -42.59 8.26
C THR A 7 24.22 -43.54 8.79
N LEU A 8 22.93 -43.20 8.65
CA LEU A 8 21.84 -43.91 9.33
C LEU A 8 21.31 -45.11 8.53
N PHE A 9 21.30 -45.03 7.20
CA PHE A 9 20.63 -46.01 6.33
C PHE A 9 21.59 -46.84 5.47
N GLY A 10 22.85 -46.41 5.36
CA GLY A 10 23.89 -47.09 4.58
C GLY A 10 24.87 -46.10 3.96
N PRO A 11 26.02 -46.58 3.45
CA PRO A 11 26.96 -45.74 2.73
C PRO A 11 26.31 -45.20 1.45
N HIS A 12 26.45 -43.90 1.21
CA HIS A 12 25.88 -43.18 0.06
C HIS A 12 24.36 -43.01 0.05
N GLU A 13 23.66 -43.40 1.12
CA GLU A 13 22.21 -43.20 1.24
C GLU A 13 21.90 -41.91 1.99
N SER A 14 21.38 -40.89 1.29
CA SER A 14 21.06 -39.58 1.90
C SER A 14 19.68 -39.52 2.57
N GLY A 15 18.99 -40.65 2.69
CA GLY A 15 17.66 -40.75 3.26
C GLY A 15 17.00 -42.08 2.92
N GLN A 16 15.87 -42.36 3.57
CA GLN A 16 15.08 -43.58 3.37
C GLN A 16 13.59 -43.22 3.37
N CYS A 17 12.81 -43.89 2.53
CA CYS A 17 11.34 -43.82 2.55
C CYS A 17 10.74 -45.20 2.82
N TRP A 18 9.52 -45.19 3.35
CA TRP A 18 8.70 -46.37 3.55
C TRP A 18 7.30 -46.07 2.99
N ASN A 19 6.80 -46.97 2.17
CA ASN A 19 5.43 -46.99 1.72
C ASN A 19 4.58 -47.70 2.78
N LEU A 20 3.53 -47.04 3.27
CA LEU A 20 2.69 -47.59 4.34
C LEU A 20 2.04 -48.94 3.98
N LYS A 21 1.89 -49.27 2.70
CA LYS A 21 1.33 -50.55 2.24
C LYS A 21 2.42 -51.58 2.02
N ASP A 22 3.39 -51.25 1.17
CA ASP A 22 4.41 -52.19 0.73
C ASP A 22 5.34 -52.59 1.89
N ASP A 23 5.67 -51.64 2.77
CA ASP A 23 6.60 -51.84 3.88
C ASP A 23 5.86 -52.01 5.22
N SER A 24 4.57 -52.35 5.19
CA SER A 24 3.71 -52.47 6.38
C SER A 24 4.26 -53.42 7.45
N LYS A 25 4.92 -54.52 7.02
CA LYS A 25 5.58 -55.46 7.93
C LYS A 25 6.77 -54.82 8.65
N GLU A 26 7.66 -54.17 7.91
CA GLU A 26 8.85 -53.50 8.47
C GLU A 26 8.42 -52.35 9.40
N ILE A 27 7.40 -51.60 9.03
CA ILE A 27 6.81 -50.54 9.86
C ILE A 27 6.30 -51.10 11.19
N SER A 28 5.68 -52.28 11.17
CA SER A 28 5.18 -52.95 12.38
C SER A 28 6.33 -53.45 13.28
N GLU A 29 7.40 -53.97 12.69
CA GLU A 29 8.61 -54.41 13.41
C GLU A 29 9.34 -53.21 14.05
N LEU A 30 9.39 -52.07 13.36
CA LEU A 30 10.01 -50.82 13.82
C LEU A 30 9.02 -49.90 14.56
N SER A 31 8.18 -50.48 15.44
CA SER A 31 7.09 -49.76 16.11
C SER A 31 7.49 -48.44 16.79
N ASP A 32 8.61 -48.39 17.52
CA ASP A 32 9.10 -47.16 18.17
C ASP A 32 9.51 -46.07 17.16
N GLN A 33 10.00 -46.46 15.99
CA GLN A 33 10.43 -45.55 14.93
C GLN A 33 9.24 -44.83 14.30
N PHE A 34 8.08 -45.50 14.22
CA PHE A 34 6.85 -44.98 13.62
C PHE A 34 5.82 -44.47 14.63
N ALA A 35 5.95 -44.80 15.93
CA ALA A 35 5.09 -44.29 16.99
C ALA A 35 4.92 -42.75 16.99
N PRO A 36 5.95 -41.92 16.71
CA PRO A 36 5.80 -40.47 16.68
C PRO A 36 4.92 -39.92 15.55
N PHE A 37 4.50 -40.76 14.60
CA PHE A 37 3.62 -40.41 13.48
C PHE A 37 2.15 -40.81 13.76
N ILE A 38 1.85 -41.33 14.95
CA ILE A 38 0.50 -41.74 15.40
C ILE A 38 0.09 -40.85 16.59
N GLY A 39 -1.19 -40.49 16.67
CA GLY A 39 -1.75 -39.70 17.78
C GLY A 39 -1.54 -38.18 17.64
N ILE A 40 -1.24 -37.70 16.43
CA ILE A 40 -1.06 -36.28 16.12
C ILE A 40 -1.70 -35.95 14.76
N PHE A 41 -2.27 -34.74 14.63
CA PHE A 41 -2.95 -34.27 13.41
C PHE A 41 -4.00 -35.23 12.82
N GLY A 42 -4.69 -35.98 13.69
CA GLY A 42 -5.70 -36.97 13.28
C GLY A 42 -5.14 -38.29 12.74
N SER A 43 -3.81 -38.48 12.75
CA SER A 43 -3.19 -39.78 12.44
C SER A 43 -3.47 -40.79 13.55
N THR A 44 -3.98 -41.96 13.19
CA THR A 44 -4.31 -43.05 14.12
C THR A 44 -3.70 -44.37 13.64
N LYS A 45 -3.91 -45.47 14.38
CA LYS A 45 -3.52 -46.81 13.91
C LYS A 45 -4.23 -47.18 12.59
N GLU A 46 -5.45 -46.70 12.38
CA GLU A 46 -6.19 -46.94 11.14
C GLU A 46 -5.53 -46.27 9.93
N THR A 47 -4.85 -45.14 10.11
CA THR A 47 -4.08 -44.48 9.04
C THR A 47 -3.04 -45.42 8.43
N PHE A 48 -2.36 -46.18 9.29
CA PHE A 48 -1.33 -47.15 8.88
C PHE A 48 -1.95 -48.41 8.26
N ILE A 49 -3.07 -48.89 8.81
CA ILE A 49 -3.82 -50.04 8.24
C ILE A 49 -4.36 -49.69 6.84
N ASN A 50 -4.93 -48.50 6.68
CA ASN A 50 -5.46 -48.02 5.40
C ASN A 50 -4.36 -47.65 4.40
N GLY A 51 -3.13 -47.49 4.89
CA GLY A 51 -1.96 -47.14 4.11
C GLY A 51 -2.02 -45.73 3.51
N ASN A 52 -2.69 -44.79 4.18
CA ASN A 52 -2.87 -43.43 3.68
C ASN A 52 -3.16 -42.41 4.79
N PHE A 53 -2.44 -41.29 4.78
CA PHE A 53 -2.72 -40.10 5.60
C PHE A 53 -3.21 -38.97 4.69
N PRO A 54 -4.46 -38.46 4.84
CA PRO A 54 -5.04 -37.47 3.94
C PRO A 54 -4.56 -36.04 4.28
N GLY A 55 -3.25 -35.82 4.20
CA GLY A 55 -2.64 -34.54 4.50
C GLY A 55 -1.12 -34.60 4.43
N THR A 56 -0.45 -33.61 5.02
CA THR A 56 1.01 -33.59 5.12
C THR A 56 1.41 -33.02 6.47
N PHE A 57 2.30 -33.70 7.18
CA PHE A 57 2.95 -33.15 8.35
C PHE A 57 4.42 -33.51 8.34
N PHE A 58 5.22 -32.62 8.92
CA PHE A 58 6.66 -32.82 9.06
C PHE A 58 7.00 -33.00 10.53
N ARG A 59 7.91 -33.94 10.81
CA ARG A 59 8.53 -34.10 12.12
C ARG A 59 9.99 -33.71 12.00
N PHE A 60 10.38 -32.68 12.75
CA PHE A 60 11.78 -32.24 12.86
C PHE A 60 12.28 -32.53 14.27
N PRO A 61 12.99 -33.66 14.51
CA PRO A 61 13.62 -33.92 15.79
C PRO A 61 14.62 -32.81 16.14
N LEU A 62 14.48 -32.20 17.32
CA LEU A 62 15.37 -31.12 17.74
C LEU A 62 16.79 -31.66 17.94
N ARG A 63 17.78 -30.92 17.42
CA ARG A 63 19.19 -31.29 17.56
C ARG A 63 19.62 -31.17 19.02
N LEU A 64 20.04 -32.30 19.60
CA LEU A 64 20.54 -32.39 20.98
C LEU A 64 22.07 -32.35 21.08
N GLN A 65 22.77 -32.70 20.00
CA GLN A 65 24.24 -32.69 19.93
C GLN A 65 24.71 -32.04 18.62
N PRO A 66 25.86 -31.34 18.61
CA PRO A 66 26.41 -30.76 17.39
C PRO A 66 26.63 -31.83 16.31
N SER A 67 26.36 -31.47 15.05
CA SER A 67 26.76 -32.29 13.91
C SER A 67 27.65 -31.49 12.96
N GLN A 68 28.24 -32.16 11.96
CA GLN A 68 29.03 -31.48 10.92
C GLN A 68 28.19 -30.45 10.14
N LEU A 69 26.86 -30.62 10.09
CA LEU A 69 25.96 -29.71 9.38
C LEU A 69 25.71 -28.42 10.17
N SER A 70 25.61 -28.52 11.50
CA SER A 70 25.38 -27.36 12.36
C SER A 70 25.65 -27.69 13.82
N SER A 71 26.28 -26.73 14.52
CA SER A 71 26.43 -26.74 15.97
C SER A 71 25.23 -26.15 16.72
N ASN A 72 24.21 -25.64 16.02
CA ASN A 72 23.04 -25.01 16.65
C ASN A 72 22.09 -26.05 17.26
N LEU A 73 22.05 -26.11 18.58
CA LEU A 73 21.15 -26.96 19.36
C LEU A 73 19.81 -26.26 19.60
N TYR A 74 18.71 -27.02 19.59
CA TYR A 74 17.37 -26.50 19.88
C TYR A 74 16.81 -27.10 21.16
N ASN A 75 16.14 -26.26 21.95
CA ASN A 75 15.43 -26.64 23.17
C ASN A 75 14.04 -25.96 23.17
N LYS A 76 13.22 -26.23 24.21
CA LYS A 76 11.88 -25.63 24.35
C LYS A 76 11.92 -24.10 24.20
N GLN A 77 12.85 -23.44 24.88
CA GLN A 77 12.98 -21.98 24.86
C GLN A 77 13.26 -21.44 23.45
N LYS A 78 14.21 -22.02 22.72
CA LYS A 78 14.53 -21.61 21.34
C LYS A 78 13.35 -21.80 20.36
N VAL A 79 12.52 -22.82 20.57
CA VAL A 79 11.31 -23.02 19.75
C VAL A 79 10.26 -21.96 20.09
N LEU A 80 10.10 -21.62 21.37
CA LEU A 80 9.22 -20.52 21.78
C LEU A 80 9.70 -19.16 21.26
N GLU A 81 11.01 -18.92 21.22
CA GLU A 81 11.59 -17.72 20.58
C GLU A 81 11.30 -17.68 19.07
N LEU A 82 11.29 -18.82 18.38
CA LEU A 82 10.85 -18.89 16.98
C LEU A 82 9.35 -18.57 16.84
N PHE A 83 8.51 -19.04 17.76
CA PHE A 83 7.09 -18.70 17.78
C PHE A 83 6.88 -17.20 17.99
N GLU A 84 7.65 -16.58 18.89
CA GLU A 84 7.59 -15.15 19.13
C GLU A 84 8.09 -14.34 17.91
N SER A 85 9.17 -14.80 17.26
CA SER A 85 9.64 -14.20 16.01
C SER A 85 8.58 -14.29 14.90
N PHE A 86 7.82 -15.38 14.82
CA PHE A 86 6.70 -15.50 13.87
C PHE A 86 5.56 -14.55 14.25
N ARG A 87 5.20 -14.48 15.55
CA ARG A 87 4.16 -13.60 16.05
C ARG A 87 4.44 -12.13 15.72
N ALA A 88 5.70 -11.70 15.80
CA ALA A 88 6.10 -10.32 15.51
C ALA A 88 5.76 -9.83 14.09
N ASP A 89 5.69 -10.72 13.10
CA ASP A 89 5.32 -10.39 11.71
C ASP A 89 3.95 -11.01 11.29
N ALA A 90 3.24 -11.68 12.21
CA ALA A 90 2.04 -12.43 11.90
C ALA A 90 0.90 -11.58 11.31
N ASP A 91 0.85 -10.30 11.66
CA ASP A 91 -0.09 -9.31 11.12
C ASP A 91 -0.01 -9.14 9.59
N THR A 92 1.13 -9.49 8.98
CA THR A 92 1.38 -9.35 7.54
C THR A 92 1.68 -10.67 6.83
N VAL A 93 1.94 -11.77 7.55
CA VAL A 93 2.29 -13.09 6.98
C VAL A 93 1.25 -13.62 6.00
N LEU A 94 -0.04 -13.52 6.33
CA LEU A 94 -1.12 -14.05 5.48
C LEU A 94 -1.60 -13.05 4.41
N LEU A 95 -1.06 -11.83 4.38
CA LEU A 95 -1.57 -10.71 3.60
C LEU A 95 -1.61 -11.01 2.09
N PHE A 96 -0.55 -11.65 1.59
CA PHE A 96 -0.39 -11.99 0.17
C PHE A 96 -0.55 -13.47 -0.14
N LEU A 97 -0.95 -14.31 0.83
CA LEU A 97 -1.24 -15.72 0.59
C LEU A 97 -2.65 -15.88 0.05
N LYS A 98 -2.82 -16.80 -0.90
CA LYS A 98 -4.11 -17.02 -1.60
C LYS A 98 -4.83 -18.29 -1.12
N SER A 99 -4.07 -19.32 -0.72
CA SER A 99 -4.59 -20.62 -0.29
C SER A 99 -4.55 -20.81 1.23
N VAL A 100 -3.42 -20.52 1.87
CA VAL A 100 -3.30 -20.60 3.33
C VAL A 100 -4.06 -19.43 3.96
N GLN A 101 -5.04 -19.75 4.81
CA GLN A 101 -5.90 -18.77 5.49
C GLN A 101 -5.82 -18.86 7.01
N ASP A 102 -5.28 -19.95 7.56
CA ASP A 102 -5.17 -20.19 8.99
C ASP A 102 -3.78 -20.78 9.28
N VAL A 103 -3.07 -20.17 10.23
CA VAL A 103 -1.83 -20.72 10.78
C VAL A 103 -1.95 -20.69 12.29
N SER A 104 -1.73 -21.86 12.91
CA SER A 104 -1.86 -22.05 14.35
C SER A 104 -0.61 -22.71 14.93
N LEU A 105 -0.14 -22.18 16.06
CA LEU A 105 1.00 -22.67 16.81
C LEU A 105 0.52 -23.38 18.07
N HIS A 106 0.99 -24.61 18.29
CA HIS A 106 0.59 -25.43 19.43
C HIS A 106 1.81 -25.96 20.19
N VAL A 107 1.62 -26.24 21.48
CA VAL A 107 2.57 -26.96 22.32
C VAL A 107 1.88 -28.18 22.89
N ARG A 108 2.53 -29.34 22.75
CA ARG A 108 2.15 -30.57 23.44
C ARG A 108 3.19 -30.89 24.51
N GLU A 109 2.78 -30.91 25.77
CA GLU A 109 3.64 -31.26 26.90
C GLU A 109 3.87 -32.79 26.97
N ALA A 110 4.85 -33.21 27.76
CA ALA A 110 5.25 -34.62 27.86
C ALA A 110 4.15 -35.54 28.43
N ASP A 111 3.17 -34.98 29.15
CA ASP A 111 2.00 -35.69 29.66
C ASP A 111 0.87 -35.86 28.60
N GLY A 112 1.07 -35.31 27.40
CA GLY A 112 0.10 -35.34 26.30
C GLY A 112 -0.84 -34.14 26.25
N THR A 113 -0.78 -33.22 27.21
CA THR A 113 -1.59 -31.99 27.22
C THR A 113 -1.22 -31.10 26.03
N GLU A 114 -2.20 -30.74 25.22
CA GLU A 114 -2.03 -29.87 24.04
C GLU A 114 -2.65 -28.49 24.27
N LYS A 115 -1.93 -27.44 23.90
CA LYS A 115 -2.32 -26.04 24.09
C LYS A 115 -2.11 -25.24 22.81
N LEU A 116 -3.08 -24.41 22.46
CA LEU A 116 -2.95 -23.40 21.42
C LEU A 116 -2.17 -22.20 22.00
N VAL A 117 -1.04 -21.87 21.38
CA VAL A 117 -0.20 -20.72 21.77
C VAL A 117 -0.61 -19.46 21.01
N PHE A 118 -0.88 -19.61 19.71
CA PHE A 118 -1.16 -18.48 18.85
C PHE A 118 -1.86 -18.94 17.58
N ARG A 119 -2.77 -18.12 17.06
CA ARG A 119 -3.43 -18.35 15.79
C ARG A 119 -3.57 -17.05 15.01
N VAL A 120 -3.29 -17.13 13.72
CA VAL A 120 -3.52 -16.04 12.78
C VAL A 120 -4.43 -16.51 11.66
N THR A 121 -5.48 -15.75 11.40
CA THR A 121 -6.48 -16.07 10.37
C THR A 121 -6.65 -14.90 9.41
N ALA A 122 -6.62 -15.19 8.11
CA ALA A 122 -7.08 -14.29 7.05
C ALA A 122 -8.58 -14.50 6.85
N SER A 123 -9.36 -13.49 7.21
CA SER A 123 -10.82 -13.52 7.14
C SER A 123 -11.38 -12.45 6.19
N GLU A 124 -12.49 -12.77 5.56
CA GLU A 124 -13.20 -11.86 4.66
C GLU A 124 -14.36 -11.18 5.39
N ASN A 125 -14.73 -9.97 4.94
CA ASN A 125 -15.95 -9.35 5.46
C ASN A 125 -17.18 -10.16 5.01
N LYS A 126 -18.14 -10.40 5.90
CA LYS A 126 -19.38 -11.15 5.61
C LYS A 126 -20.18 -10.52 4.45
N ALA A 127 -20.08 -9.21 4.24
CA ALA A 127 -20.71 -8.52 3.12
C ALA A 127 -20.01 -8.77 1.77
N LEU A 128 -18.72 -9.16 1.79
CA LEU A 128 -17.84 -9.27 0.61
C LEU A 128 -17.31 -10.69 0.38
N LYS A 129 -18.01 -11.73 0.88
CA LYS A 129 -17.59 -13.15 0.86
C LYS A 129 -17.19 -13.74 -0.50
N HIS A 130 -17.55 -13.10 -1.61
CA HIS A 130 -17.23 -13.57 -2.96
C HIS A 130 -16.22 -12.67 -3.66
N GLU A 131 -15.85 -11.51 -3.10
CA GLU A 131 -14.92 -10.56 -3.70
C GLU A 131 -13.54 -11.21 -3.88
N ARG A 132 -13.00 -11.79 -2.80
CA ARG A 132 -11.68 -12.44 -2.82
C ARG A 132 -11.66 -13.74 -3.62
N PRO A 133 -12.60 -14.69 -3.49
CA PRO A 133 -12.63 -15.88 -4.34
C PRO A 133 -12.74 -15.57 -5.84
N ASN A 134 -13.58 -14.60 -6.22
CA ASN A 134 -13.71 -14.17 -7.62
C ASN A 134 -12.42 -13.52 -8.13
N SER A 135 -11.81 -12.67 -7.29
CA SER A 135 -10.52 -12.03 -7.59
C SER A 135 -9.41 -13.08 -7.81
N VAL A 136 -9.33 -14.10 -6.96
CA VAL A 136 -8.36 -15.19 -7.10
C VAL A 136 -8.58 -15.97 -8.40
N LYS A 137 -9.82 -16.27 -8.77
CA LYS A 137 -10.14 -16.95 -10.04
C LYS A 137 -9.73 -16.14 -11.28
N ILE A 138 -9.91 -14.81 -11.24
CA ILE A 138 -9.45 -13.91 -12.31
C ILE A 138 -7.91 -13.96 -12.42
N LEU A 139 -7.20 -13.92 -11.29
CA LEU A 139 -5.74 -14.04 -11.27
C LEU A 139 -5.26 -15.39 -11.81
N GLU A 140 -5.88 -16.50 -11.39
CA GLU A 140 -5.55 -17.84 -11.90
C GLU A 140 -5.72 -17.94 -13.41
N THR A 141 -6.78 -17.32 -13.95
CA THR A 141 -7.01 -17.25 -15.39
C THR A 141 -5.91 -16.43 -16.08
N ALA A 142 -5.54 -15.27 -15.51
CA ALA A 142 -4.46 -14.44 -16.04
C ALA A 142 -3.10 -15.16 -16.02
N ILE A 143 -2.77 -15.87 -14.93
CA ILE A 143 -1.57 -16.70 -14.80
C ILE A 143 -1.58 -17.83 -15.85
N SER A 144 -2.71 -18.52 -15.99
CA SER A 144 -2.87 -19.60 -16.98
C SER A 144 -2.65 -19.07 -18.40
N ASN A 145 -3.25 -17.93 -18.74
CA ASN A 145 -3.08 -17.28 -20.04
C ASN A 145 -1.62 -16.86 -20.27
N TYR A 146 -0.95 -16.33 -19.25
CA TYR A 146 0.46 -15.96 -19.31
C TYR A 146 1.36 -17.17 -19.60
N CYS A 147 1.14 -18.28 -18.89
CA CYS A 147 1.86 -19.55 -19.08
C CYS A 147 1.59 -20.18 -20.45
N LYS A 148 0.37 -20.02 -20.98
CA LYS A 148 -0.02 -20.42 -22.35
C LYS A 148 0.48 -19.46 -23.43
N LYS A 149 1.25 -18.43 -23.07
CA LYS A 149 1.82 -17.43 -23.98
C LYS A 149 0.76 -16.65 -24.77
N ILE A 150 -0.41 -16.43 -24.19
CA ILE A 150 -1.48 -15.64 -24.79
C ILE A 150 -1.17 -14.15 -24.57
N PRO A 151 -1.04 -13.33 -25.63
CA PRO A 151 -0.77 -11.91 -25.50
C PRO A 151 -1.98 -11.16 -24.93
N SER A 152 -1.72 -10.23 -24.00
CA SER A 152 -2.75 -9.37 -23.39
C SER A 152 -2.38 -7.89 -23.47
N ASN A 153 -1.08 -7.55 -23.54
CA ASN A 153 -0.57 -6.17 -23.56
C ASN A 153 -1.10 -5.28 -22.43
N SER A 154 -1.55 -5.88 -21.33
CA SER A 154 -2.21 -5.20 -20.23
C SER A 154 -1.89 -5.91 -18.92
N VAL A 155 -1.91 -5.15 -17.82
CA VAL A 155 -1.79 -5.72 -16.48
C VAL A 155 -3.19 -6.03 -15.98
N THR A 156 -3.45 -7.29 -15.64
CA THR A 156 -4.71 -7.68 -14.99
C THR A 156 -4.57 -7.40 -13.51
N CYS A 157 -5.40 -6.52 -12.97
CA CYS A 157 -5.42 -6.16 -11.54
C CYS A 157 -6.75 -6.57 -10.92
N VAL A 158 -6.71 -7.06 -9.69
CA VAL A 158 -7.89 -7.32 -8.86
C VAL A 158 -7.64 -6.79 -7.47
N THR A 159 -8.68 -6.23 -6.85
CA THR A 159 -8.59 -5.66 -5.51
C THR A 159 -9.64 -6.31 -4.62
N TYR A 160 -9.26 -6.64 -3.40
CA TYR A 160 -10.19 -7.18 -2.41
C TYR A 160 -9.80 -6.79 -0.99
N HIS A 161 -10.80 -6.76 -0.12
CA HIS A 161 -10.62 -6.52 1.31
C HIS A 161 -10.27 -7.81 2.06
N ILE A 162 -9.30 -7.73 2.97
CA ILE A 162 -8.89 -8.81 3.86
C ILE A 162 -8.73 -8.29 5.28
N ASN A 163 -9.16 -9.08 6.26
CA ASN A 163 -8.89 -8.83 7.67
C ASN A 163 -7.94 -9.89 8.21
N ILE A 164 -6.87 -9.46 8.86
CA ILE A 164 -5.97 -10.36 9.59
C ILE A 164 -6.37 -10.32 11.06
N VAL A 165 -6.73 -11.48 11.60
CA VAL A 165 -7.16 -11.66 12.99
C VAL A 165 -6.09 -12.46 13.73
N LEU A 166 -5.58 -11.90 14.82
CA LEU A 166 -4.59 -12.50 15.69
C LEU A 166 -5.28 -12.92 17.00
N GLU A 167 -5.15 -14.20 17.34
CA GLU A 167 -5.66 -14.81 18.57
C GLU A 167 -4.45 -15.30 19.38
N ASP A 168 -4.30 -14.77 20.59
CA ASP A 168 -3.25 -15.14 21.53
C ASP A 168 -3.89 -15.70 22.81
N GLU A 169 -3.27 -16.73 23.39
CA GLU A 169 -3.64 -17.26 24.72
C GLU A 169 -3.59 -16.17 25.81
N SER A 170 -2.67 -15.20 25.67
CA SER A 170 -2.42 -14.17 26.69
C SER A 170 -3.43 -13.01 26.68
N THR A 171 -4.13 -12.77 25.55
CA THR A 171 -5.06 -11.65 25.39
C THR A 171 -6.47 -12.14 25.13
N LYS A 172 -7.44 -11.69 25.93
CA LYS A 172 -8.86 -12.06 25.73
C LYS A 172 -9.48 -11.46 24.46
N ASP A 173 -8.89 -10.37 23.94
CA ASP A 173 -9.38 -9.69 22.74
C ASP A 173 -8.51 -10.04 21.52
N ALA A 174 -9.17 -10.50 20.46
CA ALA A 174 -8.50 -10.75 19.18
C ALA A 174 -8.15 -9.42 18.51
N GLN A 175 -6.88 -9.26 18.13
CA GLN A 175 -6.46 -8.07 17.38
C GLN A 175 -6.84 -8.25 15.92
N LYS A 176 -7.53 -7.26 15.35
CA LYS A 176 -7.96 -7.26 13.96
C LYS A 176 -7.32 -6.10 13.21
N THR A 177 -6.63 -6.40 12.12
CA THR A 177 -6.16 -5.39 11.16
C THR A 177 -6.88 -5.57 9.83
N SER A 178 -7.19 -4.46 9.16
CA SER A 178 -7.95 -4.44 7.91
C SER A 178 -7.05 -3.91 6.80
N TRP A 179 -7.09 -4.56 5.63
CA TRP A 179 -6.20 -4.26 4.52
C TRP A 179 -6.93 -4.32 3.19
N LEU A 180 -6.65 -3.36 2.32
CA LEU A 180 -7.04 -3.42 0.92
C LEU A 180 -5.85 -3.94 0.11
N VAL A 181 -6.04 -5.07 -0.58
CA VAL A 181 -4.97 -5.74 -1.33
C VAL A 181 -5.29 -5.73 -2.81
N CYS A 182 -4.42 -5.12 -3.61
CA CYS A 182 -4.43 -5.22 -5.05
C CYS A 182 -3.41 -6.26 -5.50
N ASN A 183 -3.86 -7.35 -6.13
CA ASN A 183 -2.96 -8.29 -6.80
C ASN A 183 -3.05 -8.11 -8.31
N SER A 184 -1.94 -8.30 -8.99
CA SER A 184 -1.85 -8.13 -10.42
C SER A 184 -0.95 -9.15 -11.09
N VAL A 185 -1.24 -9.43 -12.36
CA VAL A 185 -0.41 -10.23 -13.26
C VAL A 185 -0.09 -9.39 -14.49
N GLY A 186 1.20 -9.20 -14.76
CA GLY A 186 1.67 -8.57 -16.00
C GLY A 186 1.34 -9.45 -17.20
N GLY A 187 0.57 -8.95 -18.16
CA GLY A 187 0.28 -9.68 -19.39
C GLY A 187 1.51 -9.80 -20.31
N ARG A 188 1.54 -10.86 -21.12
CA ARG A 188 2.50 -11.00 -22.23
C ARG A 188 2.35 -9.81 -23.18
N GLY A 189 3.47 -9.30 -23.67
CA GLY A 189 3.58 -8.21 -24.64
C GLY A 189 3.71 -6.80 -24.05
N ILE A 190 3.68 -6.64 -22.72
CA ILE A 190 4.03 -5.37 -22.07
C ILE A 190 5.51 -5.04 -22.28
N CYS A 191 6.38 -6.04 -22.06
CA CYS A 191 7.81 -5.91 -22.24
C CYS A 191 8.39 -7.25 -22.76
N SER A 192 8.94 -7.23 -23.97
CA SER A 192 9.51 -8.44 -24.59
C SER A 192 10.68 -9.04 -23.78
N LYS A 193 11.44 -8.20 -23.08
CA LYS A 193 12.53 -8.65 -22.18
C LYS A 193 11.97 -9.35 -20.94
N LEU A 194 10.91 -8.82 -20.34
CA LEU A 194 10.24 -9.44 -19.19
C LEU A 194 9.70 -10.83 -19.58
N ASP A 195 9.09 -10.94 -20.76
CA ASP A 195 8.56 -12.19 -21.28
C ASP A 195 9.65 -13.24 -21.58
N SER A 196 10.80 -12.79 -22.08
CA SER A 196 11.95 -13.66 -22.32
C SER A 196 12.52 -14.20 -21.01
N LEU A 197 12.68 -13.33 -20.00
CA LEU A 197 13.14 -13.71 -18.66
C LEU A 197 12.15 -14.64 -17.95
N ALA A 198 10.85 -14.42 -18.12
CA ALA A 198 9.82 -15.30 -17.59
C ALA A 198 9.95 -16.73 -18.13
N ASP A 199 10.23 -16.87 -19.43
CA ASP A 199 10.43 -18.17 -20.09
C ASP A 199 11.73 -18.86 -19.65
N GLU A 200 12.80 -18.10 -19.43
CA GLU A 200 14.09 -18.59 -18.95
C GLU A 200 14.02 -19.07 -17.49
N LEU A 201 13.50 -18.22 -16.60
CA LEU A 201 13.45 -18.45 -15.15
C LEU A 201 12.23 -19.28 -14.70
N LYS A 202 11.28 -19.55 -15.60
CA LYS A 202 9.96 -20.13 -15.29
C LYS A 202 9.16 -19.32 -14.28
N PHE A 203 9.31 -17.99 -14.35
CA PHE A 203 8.60 -17.05 -13.50
C PHE A 203 7.33 -16.53 -14.15
N VAL A 204 6.46 -15.95 -13.34
CA VAL A 204 5.22 -15.26 -13.77
C VAL A 204 5.23 -13.87 -13.13
N PRO A 205 4.90 -12.80 -13.87
CA PRO A 205 5.05 -11.42 -13.39
C PRO A 205 3.90 -11.03 -12.46
N ILE A 206 3.93 -11.59 -11.25
CA ILE A 206 2.91 -11.39 -10.22
C ILE A 206 3.40 -10.32 -9.25
N ILE A 207 2.54 -9.34 -8.99
CA ILE A 207 2.73 -8.30 -7.97
C ILE A 207 1.49 -8.25 -7.07
N GLY A 208 1.70 -8.00 -5.78
CA GLY A 208 0.67 -7.68 -4.81
C GLY A 208 1.04 -6.40 -4.09
N ILE A 209 0.09 -5.50 -3.87
CA ILE A 209 0.28 -4.27 -3.12
C ILE A 209 -0.84 -4.20 -2.07
N ALA A 210 -0.48 -3.88 -0.84
CA ALA A 210 -1.44 -3.79 0.25
C ALA A 210 -1.29 -2.46 1.00
N MET A 211 -2.43 -1.82 1.24
CA MET A 211 -2.55 -0.68 2.14
C MET A 211 -3.29 -1.07 3.40
N SER A 212 -2.89 -0.51 4.53
CA SER A 212 -3.63 -0.66 5.78
C SER A 212 -4.83 0.27 5.78
N LEU A 213 -5.99 -0.26 6.19
CA LEU A 213 -7.22 0.51 6.41
C LEU A 213 -7.39 0.86 7.89
N SER A 214 -6.72 0.13 8.77
CA SER A 214 -6.71 0.42 10.20
C SER A 214 -5.77 1.61 10.47
N CYS A 215 -6.35 2.77 10.77
CA CYS A 215 -5.61 3.84 11.44
C CYS A 215 -5.20 3.31 12.82
N ARG A 216 -3.94 2.90 13.00
CA ARG A 216 -3.35 2.91 14.34
C ARG A 216 -3.27 4.38 14.75
N GLY A 217 -4.21 4.81 15.57
CA GLY A 217 -4.02 6.00 16.40
C GLY A 217 -2.94 5.70 17.43
N ASP A 218 -1.68 5.61 17.02
CA ASP A 218 -0.54 5.66 17.93
C ASP A 218 -0.22 7.13 18.29
N GLU A 219 -1.26 7.90 18.65
CA GLU A 219 -1.06 9.18 19.35
C GLU A 219 -0.79 8.96 20.86
N GLU A 220 -1.04 7.76 21.40
CA GLU A 220 -0.79 7.43 22.81
C GLU A 220 0.52 6.67 23.08
N LYS A 221 1.32 6.32 22.06
CA LYS A 221 2.66 5.77 22.24
C LYS A 221 3.67 6.66 21.54
N GLY A 222 4.43 7.43 22.33
CA GLY A 222 5.46 8.34 21.86
C GLY A 222 6.39 7.73 20.79
N ALA A 223 6.77 8.61 19.85
CA ALA A 223 7.37 8.37 18.53
C ALA A 223 6.33 8.04 17.44
N ILE A 224 5.94 9.08 16.68
CA ILE A 224 5.23 8.97 15.40
C ILE A 224 6.07 8.07 14.49
N SER A 225 5.77 6.77 14.46
CA SER A 225 6.42 5.86 13.54
C SER A 225 5.77 6.05 12.18
N ASP A 226 6.39 6.83 11.31
CA ASP A 226 6.03 6.91 9.89
C ASP A 226 5.92 5.48 9.33
N PHE A 227 4.73 5.08 8.88
CA PHE A 227 4.52 3.78 8.27
C PHE A 227 5.45 3.63 7.05
N SER A 228 6.32 2.62 7.09
CA SER A 228 7.23 2.31 5.99
C SER A 228 6.91 0.93 5.43
N GLY A 229 6.63 0.90 4.13
CA GLY A 229 6.33 -0.32 3.39
C GLY A 229 7.47 -1.33 3.44
N LYS A 230 7.11 -2.61 3.53
CA LYS A 230 8.02 -3.74 3.44
C LYS A 230 7.83 -4.47 2.11
N ALA A 231 8.89 -5.11 1.64
CA ALA A 231 8.92 -5.98 0.49
C ALA A 231 8.72 -7.45 0.91
N PHE A 232 7.95 -8.18 0.12
CA PHE A 232 7.57 -9.57 0.35
C PHE A 232 7.86 -10.39 -0.90
N CYS A 233 8.20 -11.66 -0.70
CA CYS A 233 8.23 -12.67 -1.76
C CYS A 233 7.26 -13.77 -1.35
N PHE A 234 5.96 -13.50 -1.52
CA PHE A 234 4.81 -14.23 -0.96
C PHE A 234 4.72 -14.14 0.58
N LEU A 235 5.82 -14.41 1.28
CA LEU A 235 6.00 -14.24 2.72
C LEU A 235 6.85 -12.99 3.01
N PRO A 236 6.77 -12.42 4.23
CA PRO A 236 7.64 -11.33 4.64
C PRO A 236 9.11 -11.74 4.53
N LEU A 237 9.93 -10.86 3.94
CA LEU A 237 11.37 -10.99 4.03
C LEU A 237 11.83 -10.65 5.46
N PRO A 238 12.98 -11.18 5.92
CA PRO A 238 13.50 -10.90 7.25
C PRO A 238 13.47 -9.39 7.60
N PRO A 239 13.15 -9.06 8.86
CA PRO A 239 13.10 -7.66 9.28
C PRO A 239 14.50 -7.05 9.19
N GLY A 240 14.64 -6.01 8.37
CA GLY A 240 15.90 -5.32 8.13
C GLY A 240 15.73 -4.11 7.21
N GLU A 241 16.77 -3.29 7.08
CA GLU A 241 16.75 -2.14 6.14
C GLU A 241 16.54 -2.58 4.69
N GLU A 242 17.03 -3.77 4.32
CA GLU A 242 16.93 -4.29 2.95
C GLU A 242 15.50 -4.65 2.52
N SER A 243 14.61 -4.94 3.47
CA SER A 243 13.20 -5.22 3.19
C SER A 243 12.34 -3.97 3.18
N ARG A 244 12.83 -2.81 3.64
CA ARG A 244 12.10 -1.54 3.62
C ARG A 244 12.10 -0.94 2.23
N THR A 245 10.93 -0.62 1.69
CA THR A 245 10.78 0.00 0.36
C THR A 245 10.79 1.53 0.44
N GLY A 246 10.38 2.08 1.58
CA GLY A 246 10.13 3.52 1.76
C GLY A 246 8.82 3.99 1.11
N LEU A 247 8.03 3.09 0.53
CA LEU A 247 6.70 3.38 0.01
C LEU A 247 5.65 3.28 1.12
N PRO A 248 4.54 4.02 1.08
CA PRO A 248 3.48 3.94 2.10
C PRO A 248 2.55 2.72 1.91
N VAL A 249 3.05 1.64 1.30
CA VAL A 249 2.33 0.39 1.04
C VAL A 249 3.26 -0.81 1.13
N HIS A 250 2.72 -1.98 1.50
CA HIS A 250 3.45 -3.24 1.39
C HIS A 250 3.44 -3.75 -0.04
N ILE A 251 4.56 -4.30 -0.52
CA ILE A 251 4.69 -4.83 -1.87
C ILE A 251 5.17 -6.26 -1.82
N SER A 252 4.38 -7.18 -2.36
CA SER A 252 4.78 -8.54 -2.69
C SER A 252 5.03 -8.69 -4.18
N GLY A 253 5.97 -9.55 -4.54
CA GLY A 253 6.15 -9.95 -5.93
C GLY A 253 6.76 -11.32 -6.02
N PHE A 254 6.69 -11.93 -7.21
CA PHE A 254 7.51 -13.09 -7.50
C PHE A 254 8.95 -12.62 -7.79
N PHE A 255 9.65 -12.15 -6.76
CA PHE A 255 10.99 -11.60 -6.89
C PHE A 255 12.06 -12.68 -6.90
N GLY A 256 13.12 -12.45 -7.67
CA GLY A 256 14.38 -13.15 -7.52
C GLY A 256 15.06 -12.73 -6.22
N LEU A 257 15.46 -13.71 -5.39
CA LEU A 257 16.11 -13.46 -4.11
C LEU A 257 17.61 -13.76 -4.19
N THR A 258 18.36 -13.22 -3.22
CA THR A 258 19.75 -13.61 -2.96
C THR A 258 19.85 -15.07 -2.52
N ASP A 259 21.04 -15.68 -2.56
CA ASP A 259 21.22 -17.12 -2.27
C ASP A 259 20.82 -17.51 -0.84
N ASN A 260 21.03 -16.60 0.12
CA ASN A 260 20.58 -16.77 1.51
C ASN A 260 19.08 -16.48 1.68
N ARG A 261 18.39 -16.07 0.61
CA ARG A 261 16.96 -15.73 0.51
C ARG A 261 16.48 -14.69 1.51
N ARG A 262 17.37 -13.78 1.94
CA ARG A 262 17.06 -12.73 2.91
C ARG A 262 16.67 -11.40 2.27
N SER A 263 17.01 -11.20 1.00
CA SER A 263 16.74 -9.94 0.30
C SER A 263 16.46 -10.14 -1.19
N ILE A 264 15.83 -9.13 -1.78
CA ILE A 264 15.57 -9.05 -3.22
C ILE A 264 16.90 -8.83 -3.93
N LYS A 265 17.14 -9.58 -5.01
CA LYS A 265 18.35 -9.44 -5.81
C LYS A 265 18.24 -8.20 -6.71
N TRP A 266 19.20 -7.30 -6.63
CA TRP A 266 19.29 -6.10 -7.47
C TRP A 266 20.56 -6.13 -8.31
N ARG A 267 20.62 -5.31 -9.37
CA ARG A 267 21.84 -5.23 -10.18
C ARG A 267 22.93 -4.48 -9.42
N GLU A 268 24.07 -5.12 -9.30
CA GLU A 268 25.31 -4.52 -8.81
C GLU A 268 26.30 -4.32 -9.97
N LEU A 269 27.36 -3.54 -9.74
CA LEU A 269 28.32 -3.13 -10.79
C LEU A 269 28.99 -4.33 -11.49
N ASP A 270 29.19 -5.42 -10.77
CA ASP A 270 29.80 -6.66 -11.23
C ASP A 270 28.78 -7.70 -11.75
N GLN A 271 27.49 -7.58 -11.40
CA GLN A 271 26.42 -8.54 -11.70
C GLN A 271 25.30 -7.98 -12.59
N TRP A 272 25.61 -7.01 -13.44
CA TRP A 272 24.61 -6.29 -14.26
C TRP A 272 23.79 -7.16 -15.23
N ARG A 273 24.23 -8.39 -15.53
CA ARG A 273 23.55 -9.35 -16.42
C ARG A 273 22.75 -10.43 -15.68
N ASP A 274 22.69 -10.40 -14.36
CA ASP A 274 21.96 -11.43 -13.62
C ASP A 274 20.46 -11.45 -14.04
N PRO A 275 19.94 -12.57 -14.57
CA PRO A 275 18.57 -12.62 -15.08
C PRO A 275 17.51 -12.36 -13.99
N ALA A 276 17.75 -12.79 -12.75
CA ALA A 276 16.83 -12.60 -11.63
C ALA A 276 16.82 -11.15 -11.15
N ALA A 277 17.96 -10.47 -11.16
CA ALA A 277 18.04 -9.03 -10.88
C ALA A 277 17.35 -8.19 -11.98
N LEU A 278 17.59 -8.52 -13.26
CA LEU A 278 16.90 -7.87 -14.38
C LEU A 278 15.39 -8.07 -14.31
N TRP A 279 14.95 -9.29 -13.99
CA TRP A 279 13.54 -9.61 -13.76
C TRP A 279 12.91 -8.68 -12.73
N ASN A 280 13.54 -8.50 -11.57
CA ASN A 280 13.04 -7.64 -10.51
C ASN A 280 12.88 -6.19 -10.97
N GLU A 281 13.88 -5.62 -11.66
CA GLU A 281 13.77 -4.25 -12.16
C GLU A 281 12.67 -4.09 -13.21
N PHE A 282 12.51 -5.04 -14.13
CA PHE A 282 11.43 -4.97 -15.11
C PHE A 282 10.06 -5.08 -14.45
N LEU A 283 9.89 -5.89 -13.40
CA LEU A 283 8.66 -5.92 -12.61
C LEU A 283 8.35 -4.56 -11.97
N VAL A 284 9.36 -3.95 -11.34
CA VAL A 284 9.26 -2.66 -10.65
C VAL A 284 8.86 -1.54 -11.61
N VAL A 285 9.38 -1.54 -12.84
CA VAL A 285 9.09 -0.48 -13.81
C VAL A 285 7.78 -0.71 -14.57
N ASN A 286 7.42 -1.97 -14.88
CA ASN A 286 6.33 -2.26 -15.82
C ASN A 286 5.02 -2.72 -15.16
N VAL A 287 5.09 -3.36 -13.99
CA VAL A 287 3.91 -3.99 -13.37
C VAL A 287 3.51 -3.29 -12.08
N VAL A 288 4.47 -2.99 -11.19
CA VAL A 288 4.21 -2.32 -9.91
C VAL A 288 3.44 -1.00 -10.05
N PRO A 289 3.77 -0.08 -10.99
CA PRO A 289 3.08 1.20 -11.09
C PRO A 289 1.61 1.04 -11.45
N LYS A 290 1.27 0.08 -12.32
CA LYS A 290 -0.11 -0.21 -12.73
C LYS A 290 -0.92 -0.80 -11.57
N ALA A 291 -0.34 -1.74 -10.83
CA ALA A 291 -0.97 -2.30 -9.64
C ALA A 291 -1.22 -1.23 -8.57
N TYR A 292 -0.24 -0.33 -8.35
CA TYR A 292 -0.34 0.72 -7.35
C TYR A 292 -1.39 1.77 -7.77
N ALA A 293 -1.35 2.24 -9.01
CA ALA A 293 -2.39 3.13 -9.53
C ALA A 293 -3.78 2.51 -9.38
N THR A 294 -3.93 1.22 -9.69
CA THR A 294 -5.22 0.51 -9.51
C THR A 294 -5.67 0.50 -8.05
N LEU A 295 -4.75 0.28 -7.10
CA LEU A 295 -5.07 0.32 -5.66
C LEU A 295 -5.63 1.69 -5.24
N ILE A 296 -4.97 2.78 -5.64
CA ILE A 296 -5.40 4.15 -5.30
C ILE A 296 -6.74 4.47 -5.98
N LEU A 297 -6.87 4.16 -7.27
CA LEU A 297 -8.10 4.44 -8.04
C LEU A 297 -9.30 3.62 -7.54
N ASP A 298 -9.08 2.36 -7.13
CA ASP A 298 -10.12 1.54 -6.52
C ASP A 298 -10.52 2.08 -5.14
N SER A 299 -9.56 2.60 -4.37
CA SER A 299 -9.84 3.27 -3.09
C SER A 299 -10.72 4.51 -3.27
N ILE A 300 -10.43 5.33 -4.30
CA ILE A 300 -11.26 6.49 -4.66
C ILE A 300 -12.68 6.05 -5.01
N LYS A 301 -12.83 5.06 -5.90
CA LYS A 301 -14.14 4.54 -6.30
C LYS A 301 -14.95 3.99 -5.13
N ARG A 302 -14.29 3.26 -4.21
CA ARG A 302 -14.95 2.74 -3.00
C ARG A 302 -15.42 3.88 -2.10
N LEU A 303 -14.63 4.92 -1.91
CA LEU A 303 -15.04 6.11 -1.15
C LEU A 303 -16.27 6.80 -1.77
N GLU A 304 -16.37 6.85 -3.10
CA GLU A 304 -17.54 7.43 -3.80
C GLU A 304 -18.80 6.55 -3.70
N MET A 305 -18.64 5.22 -3.77
CA MET A 305 -19.75 4.26 -3.82
C MET A 305 -20.25 3.83 -2.43
N GLU A 306 -19.36 3.68 -1.45
CA GLU A 306 -19.66 3.16 -0.12
C GLU A 306 -19.74 4.29 0.90
N LYS A 307 -20.96 4.83 1.11
CA LYS A 307 -21.28 5.68 2.27
C LYS A 307 -21.52 4.87 3.56
N SER A 308 -21.14 3.60 3.60
CA SER A 308 -21.35 2.72 4.75
C SER A 308 -20.20 2.87 5.77
N SER A 309 -20.57 2.92 7.05
CA SER A 309 -19.68 3.14 8.20
C SER A 309 -18.60 2.08 8.44
N ASP A 310 -18.60 0.99 7.67
CA ASP A 310 -17.75 -0.18 7.91
C ASP A 310 -16.41 -0.14 7.16
N PHE A 311 -16.22 0.83 6.25
CA PHE A 311 -14.97 0.99 5.49
C PHE A 311 -14.29 2.32 5.88
N PRO A 312 -13.17 2.29 6.64
CA PRO A 312 -12.54 3.49 7.19
C PRO A 312 -11.66 4.22 6.15
N LEU A 313 -12.21 4.56 4.98
CA LEU A 313 -11.52 5.41 4.02
C LEU A 313 -11.86 6.88 4.25
N SER A 314 -10.82 7.71 4.19
CA SER A 314 -10.95 9.16 4.06
C SER A 314 -10.03 9.66 2.94
N VAL A 315 -10.27 10.89 2.50
CA VAL A 315 -9.39 11.57 1.53
C VAL A 315 -7.94 11.63 2.05
N ASP A 316 -7.76 11.88 3.36
CA ASP A 316 -6.44 11.89 3.99
C ASP A 316 -5.74 10.53 3.92
N VAL A 317 -6.47 9.44 4.16
CA VAL A 317 -5.91 8.08 4.04
C VAL A 317 -5.46 7.82 2.60
N ILE A 318 -6.28 8.19 1.60
CA ILE A 318 -5.92 8.03 0.18
C ILE A 318 -4.70 8.88 -0.17
N TYR A 319 -4.63 10.11 0.30
CA TYR A 319 -3.47 10.98 0.04
C TYR A 319 -2.20 10.54 0.75
N LYS A 320 -2.28 9.92 1.93
CA LYS A 320 -1.12 9.28 2.58
C LYS A 320 -0.53 8.12 1.76
N LEU A 321 -1.28 7.56 0.80
CA LEU A 321 -0.76 6.52 -0.11
C LEU A 321 0.14 7.05 -1.21
N TRP A 322 0.20 8.36 -1.43
CA TRP A 322 1.05 8.93 -2.48
C TRP A 322 2.51 8.94 -2.00
N PRO A 323 3.43 8.27 -2.73
CA PRO A 323 4.82 8.18 -2.31
C PRO A 323 5.53 9.52 -2.22
N GLU A 324 6.30 9.71 -1.15
CA GLU A 324 7.23 10.83 -1.02
C GLU A 324 8.59 10.45 -1.60
N ALA A 325 9.02 11.11 -2.68
CA ALA A 325 10.26 10.77 -3.37
C ALA A 325 11.51 10.81 -2.47
N SER A 326 11.52 11.63 -1.41
CA SER A 326 12.60 11.69 -0.43
C SER A 326 12.68 10.44 0.46
N LYS A 327 11.57 9.73 0.69
CA LYS A 327 11.47 8.56 1.58
C LYS A 327 11.68 7.23 0.83
N VAL A 328 11.42 7.20 -0.47
CA VAL A 328 11.52 5.99 -1.30
C VAL A 328 12.98 5.55 -1.47
N LYS A 329 13.27 4.25 -1.25
CA LYS A 329 14.62 3.71 -1.43
C LYS A 329 14.99 3.60 -2.90
N VAL A 330 16.29 3.66 -3.21
CA VAL A 330 16.84 3.78 -4.59
C VAL A 330 16.27 2.78 -5.60
N HIS A 331 16.13 1.51 -5.23
CA HIS A 331 15.63 0.46 -6.13
C HIS A 331 14.13 0.59 -6.45
N TRP A 332 13.38 1.34 -5.63
CA TRP A 332 11.94 1.55 -5.78
C TRP A 332 11.60 2.92 -6.40
N GLN A 333 12.56 3.84 -6.49
CA GLN A 333 12.42 5.14 -7.18
C GLN A 333 11.88 5.02 -8.61
N PRO A 334 12.27 4.01 -9.43
CA PRO A 334 11.74 3.85 -10.79
C PRO A 334 10.22 3.66 -10.87
N VAL A 335 9.53 3.34 -9.77
CA VAL A 335 8.06 3.24 -9.72
C VAL A 335 7.40 4.60 -9.91
N LEU A 336 8.01 5.67 -9.40
CA LEU A 336 7.35 6.98 -9.21
C LEU A 336 6.88 7.62 -10.51
N GLY A 337 7.75 7.69 -11.51
CA GLY A 337 7.44 8.32 -12.80
C GLY A 337 6.23 7.68 -13.49
N PRO A 338 6.27 6.36 -13.79
CA PRO A 338 5.14 5.66 -14.39
C PRO A 338 3.87 5.68 -13.52
N LEU A 339 4.01 5.65 -12.18
CA LEU A 339 2.87 5.71 -11.26
C LEU A 339 2.14 7.05 -11.34
N PHE A 340 2.87 8.16 -11.24
CA PHE A 340 2.28 9.48 -11.30
C PHE A 340 1.68 9.78 -12.67
N SER A 341 2.36 9.36 -13.75
CA SER A 341 1.83 9.44 -15.11
C SER A 341 0.48 8.72 -15.23
N GLU A 342 0.32 7.54 -14.64
CA GLU A 342 -0.95 6.80 -14.65
C GLU A 342 -2.04 7.48 -13.80
N LEU A 343 -1.69 7.93 -12.59
CA LEU A 343 -2.64 8.55 -11.68
C LEU A 343 -3.21 9.85 -12.24
N PHE A 344 -2.36 10.72 -12.79
CA PHE A 344 -2.79 12.02 -13.31
C PHE A 344 -3.61 11.96 -14.61
N GLN A 345 -3.73 10.80 -15.25
CA GLN A 345 -4.70 10.58 -16.34
C GLN A 345 -6.15 10.47 -15.82
N ASN A 346 -6.32 10.26 -14.51
CA ASN A 346 -7.60 10.03 -13.84
C ASN A 346 -8.01 11.20 -12.94
N ALA A 347 -9.23 11.17 -12.43
CA ALA A 347 -9.71 12.13 -11.42
C ALA A 347 -9.19 11.72 -10.03
N VAL A 348 -8.12 12.39 -9.59
CA VAL A 348 -7.37 12.01 -8.37
C VAL A 348 -7.10 13.19 -7.43
N ILE A 349 -7.60 14.37 -7.78
CA ILE A 349 -7.53 15.57 -6.94
C ILE A 349 -8.91 15.79 -6.33
N TYR A 350 -9.00 15.98 -5.03
CA TYR A 350 -10.24 16.16 -4.30
C TYR A 350 -10.50 17.66 -4.17
N SER A 351 -11.60 18.11 -4.76
CA SER A 351 -12.03 19.49 -4.70
C SER A 351 -12.66 19.80 -3.34
N ILE A 352 -12.55 21.05 -2.91
CA ILE A 352 -13.27 21.56 -1.73
C ILE A 352 -14.80 21.47 -1.95
N SER A 353 -15.25 21.38 -3.21
CA SER A 353 -16.65 21.08 -3.56
C SER A 353 -17.07 19.61 -3.36
N ASN A 354 -16.22 18.79 -2.74
CA ASN A 354 -16.41 17.36 -2.43
C ASN A 354 -16.43 16.40 -3.63
N ASP A 355 -15.80 16.78 -4.74
CA ASP A 355 -15.72 15.97 -5.96
C ASP A 355 -14.28 15.62 -6.34
N TRP A 356 -14.07 14.43 -6.92
CA TRP A 356 -12.79 14.06 -7.53
C TRP A 356 -12.69 14.65 -8.94
N ILE A 357 -11.61 15.40 -9.19
CA ILE A 357 -11.36 16.13 -10.44
C ILE A 357 -9.98 15.78 -11.03
N LYS A 358 -9.82 16.05 -12.33
CA LYS A 358 -8.55 15.91 -13.03
C LYS A 358 -7.59 17.06 -12.70
N LEU A 359 -6.29 16.80 -12.84
CA LEU A 359 -5.23 17.79 -12.59
C LEU A 359 -5.43 19.11 -13.35
N GLU A 360 -5.91 19.04 -14.60
CA GLU A 360 -6.14 20.20 -15.47
C GLU A 360 -7.26 21.13 -15.00
N GLN A 361 -8.17 20.62 -14.16
CA GLN A 361 -9.34 21.35 -13.67
C GLN A 361 -9.05 22.04 -12.33
N ALA A 362 -8.06 21.54 -11.59
CA ALA A 362 -7.76 21.97 -10.23
C ALA A 362 -6.98 23.30 -10.18
N TYR A 363 -7.37 24.16 -9.26
CA TYR A 363 -6.57 25.27 -8.76
C TYR A 363 -6.16 24.99 -7.32
N PHE A 364 -4.87 24.99 -7.03
CA PHE A 364 -4.32 24.64 -5.73
C PHE A 364 -4.33 25.84 -4.78
N SER A 365 -4.95 25.68 -3.62
CA SER A 365 -4.95 26.68 -2.55
C SER A 365 -3.86 26.37 -1.52
N GLU A 366 -2.96 27.34 -1.30
CA GLU A 366 -1.94 27.34 -0.23
C GLU A 366 -2.27 28.40 0.83
N LEU A 367 -3.53 28.84 0.88
CA LEU A 367 -4.00 29.88 1.80
C LEU A 367 -4.02 29.37 3.25
N ASP A 368 -3.54 30.20 4.17
CA ASP A 368 -3.55 29.94 5.61
C ASP A 368 -4.98 29.94 6.16
N GLU A 369 -5.36 28.85 6.84
CA GLU A 369 -6.70 28.67 7.41
C GLU A 369 -6.94 29.55 8.65
N SER A 370 -5.88 30.07 9.28
CA SER A 370 -6.02 30.96 10.42
C SER A 370 -6.51 32.36 10.05
N LEU A 371 -6.50 32.70 8.76
CA LEU A 371 -6.87 34.01 8.26
C LEU A 371 -8.36 34.06 7.89
N GLU A 372 -9.05 35.07 8.43
CA GLU A 372 -10.51 35.25 8.29
C GLU A 372 -10.92 35.38 6.81
N TYR A 373 -10.08 35.99 5.97
CA TYR A 373 -10.38 36.14 4.55
C TYR A 373 -10.32 34.84 3.74
N THR A 374 -9.66 33.79 4.23
CA THR A 374 -9.43 32.56 3.46
C THR A 374 -10.73 31.85 3.12
N GLU A 375 -11.67 31.77 4.06
CA GLU A 375 -12.97 31.13 3.83
C GLU A 375 -13.78 31.91 2.78
N SER A 376 -13.86 33.24 2.90
CA SER A 376 -14.58 34.09 1.94
C SER A 376 -14.00 34.01 0.52
N VAL A 377 -12.66 33.99 0.37
CA VAL A 377 -12.00 33.83 -0.93
C VAL A 377 -12.38 32.50 -1.57
N LEU A 378 -12.35 31.41 -0.80
CA LEU A 378 -12.68 30.07 -1.29
C LEU A 378 -14.16 29.94 -1.67
N ASN A 379 -15.06 30.46 -0.83
CA ASN A 379 -16.50 30.45 -1.09
C ASN A 379 -16.86 31.26 -2.34
N TYR A 380 -16.24 32.42 -2.54
CA TYR A 380 -16.43 33.21 -3.75
C TYR A 380 -15.95 32.48 -5.01
N LEU A 381 -14.77 31.88 -4.96
CA LEU A 381 -14.21 31.15 -6.10
C LEU A 381 -15.07 29.92 -6.46
N GLN A 382 -15.60 29.22 -5.47
CA GLN A 382 -16.55 28.12 -5.67
C GLN A 382 -17.86 28.59 -6.29
N SER A 383 -18.47 29.67 -5.77
CA SER A 383 -19.72 30.21 -6.34
C SER A 383 -19.53 30.75 -7.77
N SER A 384 -18.30 31.13 -8.13
CA SER A 384 -17.88 31.48 -9.49
C SER A 384 -17.59 30.27 -10.40
N GLY A 385 -17.90 29.05 -9.94
CA GLY A 385 -17.74 27.80 -10.69
C GLY A 385 -16.29 27.35 -10.86
N LYS A 386 -15.37 27.77 -9.98
CA LYS A 386 -13.96 27.33 -10.02
C LYS A 386 -13.74 26.13 -9.10
N GLN A 387 -12.98 25.17 -9.61
CA GLN A 387 -12.63 23.95 -8.90
C GLN A 387 -11.31 24.15 -8.15
N ILE A 388 -11.40 24.22 -6.83
CA ILE A 388 -10.26 24.50 -5.95
C ILE A 388 -9.96 23.24 -5.16
N ALA A 389 -8.69 22.92 -5.02
CA ALA A 389 -8.24 21.78 -4.24
C ALA A 389 -7.17 22.20 -3.23
N ARG A 390 -7.22 21.58 -2.06
CA ARG A 390 -6.14 21.59 -1.07
C ARG A 390 -5.50 20.21 -1.08
N VAL A 391 -4.18 20.17 -1.22
CA VAL A 391 -3.44 18.91 -1.32
C VAL A 391 -2.27 18.89 -0.34
N PRO A 392 -1.96 17.73 0.26
CA PRO A 392 -0.80 17.61 1.13
C PRO A 392 0.51 17.69 0.35
N ALA A 393 1.61 17.94 1.07
CA ALA A 393 2.93 18.20 0.50
C ALA A 393 3.43 17.07 -0.41
N ASN A 394 3.14 15.81 -0.07
CA ASN A 394 3.53 14.65 -0.87
C ASN A 394 2.84 14.63 -2.25
N LEU A 395 1.56 14.99 -2.32
CA LEU A 395 0.82 15.12 -3.58
C LEU A 395 1.30 16.34 -4.39
N ALA A 396 1.59 17.47 -3.73
CA ALA A 396 2.18 18.63 -4.39
C ALA A 396 3.56 18.31 -5.02
N ALA A 397 4.40 17.56 -4.31
CA ALA A 397 5.68 17.08 -4.84
C ALA A 397 5.49 16.10 -6.02
N ALA A 398 4.49 15.23 -5.98
CA ALA A 398 4.16 14.34 -7.08
C ALA A 398 3.74 15.11 -8.36
N VAL A 399 2.95 16.18 -8.22
CA VAL A 399 2.58 17.07 -9.34
C VAL A 399 3.82 17.69 -9.97
N GLN A 400 4.75 18.19 -9.16
CA GLN A 400 6.01 18.79 -9.65
C GLN A 400 6.89 17.76 -10.37
N LEU A 401 7.06 16.56 -9.80
CA LEU A 401 7.84 15.49 -10.43
C LEU A 401 7.23 15.06 -11.77
N ASN A 402 5.90 14.94 -11.85
CA ASN A 402 5.23 14.60 -13.10
C ASN A 402 5.37 15.68 -14.17
N ALA A 403 5.36 16.96 -13.78
CA ALA A 403 5.57 18.09 -14.69
C ALA A 403 6.99 18.14 -15.27
N VAL A 404 8.00 17.68 -14.52
CA VAL A 404 9.38 17.56 -15.02
C VAL A 404 9.54 16.38 -15.98
N ALA A 405 8.87 15.26 -15.70
CA ALA A 405 8.95 14.05 -16.52
C ALA A 405 8.15 14.15 -17.83
N SER A 406 7.04 14.90 -17.82
CA SER A 406 6.17 15.09 -18.97
C SER A 406 6.61 16.33 -19.74
N SER A 407 7.09 16.16 -20.98
CA SER A 407 7.44 17.30 -21.87
C SER A 407 6.25 18.23 -22.18
N SER A 408 5.03 17.85 -21.80
CA SER A 408 3.86 18.71 -21.67
C SER A 408 3.83 19.35 -20.27
N SER A 409 4.38 20.55 -20.13
CA SER A 409 4.29 21.31 -18.89
C SER A 409 2.85 21.79 -18.67
N ILE A 410 2.05 21.06 -17.88
CA ILE A 410 0.83 21.64 -17.30
C ILE A 410 1.28 22.36 -16.03
N PRO A 411 1.41 23.70 -16.04
CA PRO A 411 1.85 24.42 -14.85
C PRO A 411 0.84 24.22 -13.73
N MET A 412 1.35 23.99 -12.51
CA MET A 412 0.53 23.93 -11.31
C MET A 412 -0.18 25.28 -11.14
N ARG A 413 -1.51 25.29 -11.34
CA ARG A 413 -2.31 26.51 -11.24
C ARG A 413 -2.60 26.78 -9.77
N LYS A 414 -2.05 27.86 -9.23
CA LYS A 414 -2.25 28.26 -7.84
C LYS A 414 -3.30 29.36 -7.73
N VAL A 415 -4.00 29.39 -6.60
CA VAL A 415 -4.84 30.53 -6.22
C VAL A 415 -3.91 31.68 -5.83
N THR A 416 -3.86 32.72 -6.66
CA THR A 416 -3.05 33.93 -6.41
C THR A 416 -3.93 35.17 -6.38
N PRO A 417 -3.51 36.25 -5.68
CA PRO A 417 -4.22 37.53 -5.71
C PRO A 417 -4.51 38.02 -7.13
N ALA A 418 -3.52 37.94 -8.04
CA ALA A 418 -3.67 38.28 -9.45
C ALA A 418 -4.76 37.46 -10.16
N TRP A 419 -4.83 36.15 -9.90
CA TRP A 419 -5.86 35.31 -10.49
C TRP A 419 -7.25 35.62 -9.92
N VAL A 420 -7.38 35.85 -8.61
CA VAL A 420 -8.66 36.25 -7.99
C VAL A 420 -9.15 37.59 -8.57
N ARG A 421 -8.26 38.58 -8.77
CA ARG A 421 -8.60 39.83 -9.49
C ARG A 421 -9.13 39.56 -10.90
N GLN A 422 -8.57 38.59 -11.63
CA GLN A 422 -9.08 38.23 -12.96
C GLN A 422 -10.46 37.56 -12.91
N VAL A 423 -10.74 36.77 -11.87
CA VAL A 423 -12.07 36.16 -11.67
C VAL A 423 -13.10 37.24 -11.32
N LEU A 424 -12.77 38.18 -10.43
CA LEU A 424 -13.62 39.32 -10.05
C LEU A 424 -14.03 40.20 -11.24
N ARG A 425 -13.16 40.37 -12.23
CA ARG A 425 -13.50 41.10 -13.47
C ARG A 425 -14.51 40.36 -14.35
N LYS A 426 -14.55 39.04 -14.28
CA LYS A 426 -15.42 38.20 -15.12
C LYS A 426 -16.72 37.84 -14.42
N CYS A 427 -16.69 37.69 -13.11
CA CYS A 427 -17.79 37.23 -12.27
C CYS A 427 -17.98 38.25 -11.15
N ALA A 428 -19.04 39.06 -11.25
CA ALA A 428 -19.37 40.03 -10.22
C ALA A 428 -19.65 39.33 -8.88
N HIS A 429 -19.15 39.91 -7.79
CA HIS A 429 -19.39 39.40 -6.44
C HIS A 429 -20.75 39.88 -5.92
N LEU A 430 -21.63 38.94 -5.61
CA LEU A 430 -22.99 39.19 -5.09
C LEU A 430 -23.14 38.90 -3.58
N GLY A 431 -22.04 38.56 -2.91
CA GLY A 431 -22.02 38.24 -1.48
C GLY A 431 -22.06 39.47 -0.56
N SER A 432 -21.82 39.24 0.73
CA SER A 432 -21.94 40.25 1.79
C SER A 432 -20.85 41.34 1.70
N ALA A 433 -21.05 42.45 2.42
CA ALA A 433 -20.04 43.52 2.54
C ALA A 433 -18.75 43.01 3.20
N GLU A 434 -18.87 42.09 4.16
CA GLU A 434 -17.75 41.45 4.85
C GLU A 434 -16.92 40.57 3.90
N GLU A 435 -17.58 39.76 3.06
CA GLU A 435 -16.89 38.97 2.03
C GLU A 435 -16.16 39.86 1.02
N LYS A 436 -16.74 41.01 0.64
CA LYS A 436 -16.07 42.00 -0.22
C LYS A 436 -14.81 42.59 0.45
N LEU A 437 -14.83 42.83 1.76
CA LEU A 437 -13.66 43.32 2.50
C LEU A 437 -12.57 42.25 2.59
N HIS A 438 -12.93 41.00 2.88
CA HIS A 438 -12.00 39.87 2.87
C HIS A 438 -11.37 39.65 1.49
N LEU A 439 -12.18 39.72 0.43
CA LEU A 439 -11.67 39.65 -0.94
C LEU A 439 -10.72 40.81 -1.24
N LEU A 440 -11.06 42.03 -0.80
CA LEU A 440 -10.19 43.19 -0.94
C LEU A 440 -8.85 42.98 -0.22
N GLU A 441 -8.88 42.57 1.05
CA GLU A 441 -7.68 42.27 1.84
C GLU A 441 -6.79 41.25 1.14
N PHE A 442 -7.37 40.15 0.65
CA PHE A 442 -6.62 39.13 -0.06
C PHE A 442 -6.01 39.65 -1.37
N VAL A 443 -6.76 40.39 -2.19
CA VAL A 443 -6.22 40.91 -3.48
C VAL A 443 -5.20 42.03 -3.30
N LEU A 444 -5.13 42.64 -2.12
CA LEU A 444 -4.11 43.65 -1.77
C LEU A 444 -2.80 43.02 -1.27
N SER A 445 -2.81 41.74 -0.89
CA SER A 445 -1.65 41.07 -0.27
C SER A 445 -0.39 41.03 -1.15
N ASP A 446 -0.53 41.10 -2.49
CA ASP A 446 0.61 41.16 -3.42
C ASP A 446 1.03 42.59 -3.81
N GLN A 447 0.42 43.62 -3.19
CA GLN A 447 0.74 45.04 -3.37
C GLN A 447 0.62 45.56 -4.82
N ALA A 448 -0.08 44.83 -5.70
CA ALA A 448 -0.28 45.23 -7.10
C ALA A 448 -1.45 46.22 -7.24
N TYR A 449 -1.36 47.38 -6.57
CA TYR A 449 -2.47 48.34 -6.46
C TYR A 449 -2.97 48.89 -7.79
N SER A 450 -2.11 49.01 -8.80
CA SER A 450 -2.47 49.44 -10.16
C SER A 450 -3.47 48.48 -10.84
N GLU A 451 -3.49 47.21 -10.42
CA GLU A 451 -4.42 46.20 -10.94
C GLU A 451 -5.78 46.20 -10.23
N LEU A 452 -6.05 47.13 -9.33
CA LEU A 452 -7.37 47.25 -8.69
C LEU A 452 -8.37 48.00 -9.56
N LEU A 453 -7.88 48.78 -10.53
CA LEU A 453 -8.72 49.60 -11.40
C LEU A 453 -9.85 48.77 -12.03
N GLY A 454 -11.08 49.28 -11.87
CA GLY A 454 -12.32 48.68 -12.34
C GLY A 454 -12.93 47.60 -11.44
N LEU A 455 -12.29 47.21 -10.33
CA LEU A 455 -12.86 46.25 -9.36
C LEU A 455 -13.80 46.95 -8.39
N GLU A 456 -15.05 46.48 -8.30
CA GLU A 456 -16.09 47.03 -7.40
C GLU A 456 -15.92 46.54 -5.95
N LEU A 457 -14.77 46.86 -5.36
CA LEU A 457 -14.38 46.46 -4.01
C LEU A 457 -14.01 47.66 -3.12
N LEU A 458 -14.14 48.91 -3.57
CA LEU A 458 -13.86 50.09 -2.74
C LEU A 458 -15.08 50.39 -1.84
N PRO A 459 -14.99 50.23 -0.51
CA PRO A 459 -16.12 50.48 0.39
C PRO A 459 -16.40 51.98 0.56
N LEU A 460 -17.67 52.36 0.56
CA LEU A 460 -18.15 53.71 0.86
C LEU A 460 -18.76 53.80 2.26
N GLN A 461 -18.85 55.02 2.80
CA GLN A 461 -19.44 55.28 4.11
C GLN A 461 -20.90 54.80 4.25
N ASN A 462 -21.66 54.80 3.14
CA ASN A 462 -23.05 54.33 3.09
C ASN A 462 -23.18 52.80 3.07
N GLY A 463 -22.07 52.04 3.13
CA GLY A 463 -22.05 50.58 3.09
C GLY A 463 -22.08 49.98 1.67
N ASN A 464 -22.16 50.81 0.63
CA ASN A 464 -22.06 50.37 -0.76
C ASN A 464 -20.60 50.27 -1.22
N PHE A 465 -20.38 49.59 -2.33
CA PHE A 465 -19.06 49.43 -2.93
C PHE A 465 -19.05 50.07 -4.33
N ILE A 466 -17.93 50.71 -4.69
CA ILE A 466 -17.72 51.32 -6.00
C ILE A 466 -16.44 50.77 -6.65
N PRO A 467 -16.30 50.90 -7.99
CA PRO A 467 -15.07 50.52 -8.66
C PRO A 467 -13.92 51.47 -8.35
N PHE A 468 -12.69 50.95 -8.23
CA PHE A 468 -11.49 51.79 -8.21
C PHE A 468 -11.34 52.51 -9.57
N SER A 469 -11.20 53.84 -9.54
CA SER A 469 -11.02 54.69 -10.71
C SER A 469 -9.67 55.41 -10.69
N SER A 470 -9.16 55.78 -11.87
CA SER A 470 -7.89 56.53 -12.02
C SER A 470 -8.08 58.04 -12.14
N SER A 471 -9.32 58.52 -12.16
CA SER A 471 -9.64 59.94 -12.28
C SER A 471 -9.42 60.64 -10.95
N VAL A 472 -8.29 61.33 -10.82
CA VAL A 472 -8.07 62.27 -9.73
C VAL A 472 -8.74 63.59 -10.14
N SER A 473 -9.99 63.79 -9.73
CA SER A 473 -10.58 65.12 -9.64
C SER A 473 -10.57 65.57 -8.18
N ASP A 474 -10.39 66.85 -7.88
CA ASP A 474 -10.37 67.40 -6.50
C ASP A 474 -11.68 67.16 -5.71
N GLN A 475 -12.68 66.50 -6.31
CA GLN A 475 -13.94 66.07 -5.66
C GLN A 475 -13.91 64.62 -5.17
N ASP A 476 -12.88 63.84 -5.49
CA ASP A 476 -12.75 62.41 -5.13
C ASP A 476 -11.94 62.20 -3.83
N VAL A 477 -12.22 63.01 -2.79
CA VAL A 477 -11.58 62.83 -1.47
C VAL A 477 -12.19 61.61 -0.77
N ILE A 478 -11.43 60.51 -0.70
CA ILE A 478 -11.83 59.29 -0.02
C ILE A 478 -11.50 59.42 1.47
N TYR A 479 -12.53 59.53 2.31
CA TYR A 479 -12.38 59.54 3.77
C TYR A 479 -12.40 58.11 4.30
N ILE A 480 -11.28 57.69 4.88
CA ILE A 480 -11.10 56.36 5.48
C ILE A 480 -11.19 56.51 6.99
N THR A 481 -12.07 55.74 7.63
CA THR A 481 -12.14 55.65 9.09
C THR A 481 -10.90 54.95 9.62
N SER A 482 -10.21 55.55 10.60
CA SER A 482 -9.07 54.94 11.28
C SER A 482 -9.39 54.73 12.76
N GLU A 483 -8.57 53.95 13.48
CA GLU A 483 -8.70 53.84 14.95
C GLU A 483 -8.50 55.18 15.67
N GLU A 484 -7.79 56.12 15.05
CA GLU A 484 -7.57 57.49 15.56
C GLU A 484 -8.76 58.41 15.27
N TYR A 485 -9.53 58.11 14.23
CA TYR A 485 -10.77 58.81 13.86
C TYR A 485 -11.90 57.79 13.63
N PRO A 486 -12.31 57.07 14.71
CA PRO A 486 -13.44 56.18 14.65
C PRO A 486 -14.71 57.03 14.48
N ARG A 487 -15.78 56.40 14.00
CA ARG A 487 -17.08 57.08 13.82
C ARG A 487 -17.60 57.73 15.09
#